data_AF-A0A2T0UWU0-F1
#
_entry.id   AF-A0A2T0UWU0-F1
#
_cell.length_a   1.000
_cell.length_b   1.000
_cell.length_c   1.000
_cell.angle_alpha   90.00
_cell.angle_beta   90.00
_cell.angle_gamma   90.00
#
_symmetry.space_group_name_H-M   'P 1'
#
loop_
_entity.id
_entity.type
_entity.pdbx_description
1 polymer ?
#
loop_
_entity_poly.entity_id
_entity_poly.type
_entity_poly.pdbx_seq_one_letter_code
_entity_poly.pdbx_strand_id
1 'polypeptide(L)'
;MTQVNPPQFRPEWERYSGVLRTLVMANAFVALVLELALFVFVAWWALDLDHALWTRLLIAVAAVGALVALWGAFAAPKARVPLPVAGTVAVKAVAFGAGAWALWGLGLPAAAIAFAVLAAANTAAVTYFRRPRGA
;
A
#
# COMPACT_ATOMS: atom_id res chain seq x y z
N MET A 1 20.33 -0.14 37.57
CA MET A 1 20.37 -0.63 36.18
C MET A 1 19.12 -0.12 35.47
N THR A 2 19.26 0.91 34.64
CA THR A 2 18.14 1.47 33.85
C THR A 2 17.84 0.49 32.71
N GLN A 3 16.68 -0.19 32.77
CA GLN A 3 16.13 -0.93 31.64
C GLN A 3 15.89 0.06 30.50
N VAL A 4 16.80 0.12 29.53
CA VAL A 4 16.61 0.93 28.31
C VAL A 4 15.50 0.25 27.52
N ASN A 5 14.33 0.88 27.51
CA ASN A 5 13.19 0.41 26.72
C ASN A 5 13.63 0.41 25.24
N PRO A 6 13.71 -0.75 24.56
CA PRO A 6 14.14 -0.78 23.18
C PRO A 6 13.19 0.08 22.32
N PRO A 7 13.70 0.67 21.22
CA PRO A 7 12.86 1.46 20.32
C PRO A 7 11.65 0.63 19.89
N GLN A 8 10.45 1.21 20.04
CA GLN A 8 9.18 0.51 19.76
C GLN A 8 9.01 0.15 18.28
N PHE A 9 9.72 0.84 17.39
CA PHE A 9 9.80 0.53 15.97
C PHE A 9 11.20 0.06 15.62
N ARG A 10 11.30 -1.20 15.18
CA ARG A 10 12.51 -1.72 14.51
C ARG A 10 12.15 -2.11 13.09
N PRO A 11 12.79 -1.50 12.08
CA PRO A 11 12.49 -1.85 10.71
C PRO A 11 12.89 -3.29 10.40
N GLU A 12 12.14 -3.93 9.52
CA GLU A 12 12.26 -5.37 9.28
C GLU A 12 13.62 -5.79 8.70
N TRP A 13 14.29 -4.89 7.99
CA TRP A 13 15.62 -5.14 7.41
C TRP A 13 16.73 -5.25 8.45
N GLU A 14 16.53 -4.83 9.71
CA GLU A 14 17.50 -5.08 10.80
C GLU A 14 17.68 -6.57 11.11
N ARG A 15 16.71 -7.42 10.75
CA ARG A 15 16.79 -8.87 10.91
C ARG A 15 17.70 -9.55 9.89
N TYR A 16 18.09 -8.86 8.83
CA TYR A 16 18.83 -9.43 7.70
C TYR A 16 20.19 -8.73 7.53
N SER A 17 21.18 -9.45 7.03
CA SER A 17 22.52 -8.92 6.73
C SER A 17 22.90 -9.12 5.26
N GLY A 18 23.91 -8.38 4.78
CA GLY A 18 24.44 -8.50 3.42
C GLY A 18 23.39 -8.19 2.33
N VAL A 19 23.40 -9.01 1.28
CA VAL A 19 22.54 -8.85 0.08
C VAL A 19 21.05 -8.90 0.44
N LEU A 20 20.65 -9.74 1.39
CA LEU A 20 19.25 -9.91 1.77
C LEU A 20 18.66 -8.65 2.40
N ARG A 21 19.46 -7.91 3.19
CA ARG A 21 19.07 -6.60 3.73
C ARG A 21 18.74 -5.63 2.62
N THR A 22 19.60 -5.56 1.59
CA THR A 22 19.41 -4.66 0.44
C THR A 22 18.14 -4.98 -0.33
N LEU A 23 17.83 -6.27 -0.54
CA LEU A 23 16.61 -6.71 -1.22
C LEU A 23 15.35 -6.35 -0.44
N VAL A 24 15.35 -6.55 0.89
CA VAL A 24 14.22 -6.19 1.75
C VAL A 24 13.99 -4.67 1.77
N MET A 25 15.06 -3.87 1.84
CA MET A 25 14.96 -2.41 1.75
C MET A 25 14.42 -1.96 0.40
N ALA A 26 14.89 -2.56 -0.70
CA ALA A 26 14.40 -2.25 -2.04
C ALA A 26 12.91 -2.58 -2.18
N ASN A 27 12.48 -3.74 -1.69
CA ASN A 27 11.06 -4.12 -1.69
C ASN A 27 10.21 -3.16 -0.84
N ALA A 28 10.68 -2.76 0.34
CA ALA A 28 9.98 -1.77 1.17
C ALA A 28 9.88 -0.41 0.47
N PHE A 29 10.91 0.01 -0.25
CA PHE A 29 10.89 1.24 -1.05
C PHE A 29 9.89 1.14 -2.22
N VAL A 30 9.89 0.03 -2.96
CA VAL A 30 8.90 -0.23 -4.02
C VAL A 30 7.48 -0.21 -3.45
N ALA A 31 7.26 -0.83 -2.29
CA ALA A 31 5.98 -0.80 -1.60
C ALA A 31 5.54 0.65 -1.34
N LEU A 32 6.43 1.50 -0.81
CA LEU A 32 6.14 2.91 -0.56
C LEU A 32 5.79 3.67 -1.84
N VAL A 33 6.54 3.46 -2.92
CA VAL A 33 6.28 4.11 -4.22
C VAL A 33 4.90 3.71 -4.76
N LEU A 34 4.55 2.42 -4.70
CA LEU A 34 3.24 1.93 -5.11
C LEU A 34 2.12 2.50 -4.22
N GLU A 35 2.39 2.61 -2.91
CA GLU A 35 1.46 3.21 -1.95
C GLU A 35 1.19 4.69 -2.25
N LEU A 36 2.20 5.47 -2.62
CA LEU A 36 2.00 6.87 -3.02
C LEU A 36 1.33 6.97 -4.39
N ALA A 37 1.73 6.13 -5.34
CA ALA A 37 1.20 6.13 -6.70
C ALA A 37 -0.30 5.86 -6.73
N LEU A 38 -0.83 4.97 -5.87
CA LEU A 38 -2.27 4.69 -5.84
C LEU A 38 -3.10 5.95 -5.52
N PHE A 39 -2.65 6.79 -4.59
CA PHE A 39 -3.36 8.01 -4.23
C PHE A 39 -3.34 9.01 -5.37
N VAL A 40 -2.21 9.11 -6.08
CA VAL A 40 -2.09 9.94 -7.29
C VAL A 40 -3.03 9.46 -8.38
N PHE A 41 -3.09 8.15 -8.64
CA PHE A 41 -3.95 7.58 -9.68
C PHE A 41 -5.42 7.82 -9.39
N VAL A 42 -5.85 7.60 -8.15
CA VAL A 42 -7.25 7.81 -7.75
C VAL A 42 -7.65 9.28 -7.80
N ALA A 43 -6.77 10.18 -7.35
CA ALA A 43 -7.01 11.62 -7.47
C ALA A 43 -7.07 12.07 -8.93
N TRP A 44 -6.13 11.60 -9.76
CA TRP A 44 -6.09 11.92 -11.18
C TRP A 44 -7.34 11.42 -11.91
N TRP A 45 -7.72 10.16 -11.71
CA TRP A 45 -8.96 9.61 -12.26
C TRP A 45 -10.18 10.45 -11.89
N ALA A 46 -10.32 10.83 -10.61
CA ALA A 46 -11.44 11.65 -10.16
C ALA A 46 -11.47 13.05 -10.81
N LEU A 47 -10.29 13.62 -11.09
CA LEU A 47 -10.15 14.91 -11.77
C LEU A 47 -10.39 14.84 -13.28
N ASP A 48 -10.33 13.66 -13.88
CA ASP A 48 -10.53 13.43 -15.31
C ASP A 48 -12.01 13.19 -15.69
N LEU A 49 -12.86 12.77 -14.74
CA LEU A 49 -14.29 12.47 -14.94
C LEU A 49 -15.06 13.61 -15.60
N ASP A 50 -15.97 13.36 -16.54
CA ASP A 50 -16.73 14.40 -17.25
C ASP A 50 -17.82 15.09 -16.39
N HIS A 51 -17.38 15.95 -15.47
CA HIS A 51 -18.21 16.66 -14.48
C HIS A 51 -17.65 18.07 -14.23
N ALA A 52 -18.46 18.92 -13.59
CA ALA A 52 -18.02 20.25 -13.15
C ALA A 52 -16.82 20.15 -12.17
N LEU A 53 -15.94 21.16 -12.19
CA LEU A 53 -14.70 21.19 -11.40
C LEU A 53 -14.94 20.92 -9.90
N TRP A 54 -15.95 21.57 -9.30
CA TRP A 54 -16.27 21.35 -7.88
C TRP A 54 -16.66 19.91 -7.58
N THR A 55 -17.44 19.28 -8.47
CA THR A 55 -17.82 17.87 -8.34
C THR A 55 -16.59 16.97 -8.44
N ARG A 56 -15.69 17.21 -9.41
CA ARG A 56 -14.42 16.48 -9.54
C ARG A 56 -13.56 16.56 -8.29
N LEU A 57 -13.40 17.78 -7.73
CA LEU A 57 -12.64 18.00 -6.49
C LEU A 57 -13.27 17.28 -5.30
N LEU A 58 -14.59 17.32 -5.15
CA LEU A 58 -15.30 16.60 -4.10
C LEU A 58 -15.10 15.09 -4.23
N ILE A 59 -15.19 14.53 -5.44
CA ILE A 59 -14.93 13.10 -5.69
C ILE A 59 -13.49 12.75 -5.36
N ALA A 60 -12.51 13.57 -5.78
CA ALA A 60 -11.09 13.33 -5.51
C ALA A 60 -10.80 13.31 -4.00
N VAL A 61 -11.29 14.33 -3.27
CA VAL A 61 -11.13 14.41 -1.81
C VAL A 61 -11.83 13.25 -1.11
N ALA A 62 -13.05 12.90 -1.53
CA ALA A 62 -13.78 11.78 -0.94
C ALA A 62 -13.09 10.44 -1.20
N ALA A 63 -12.62 10.18 -2.42
CA ALA A 63 -11.97 8.93 -2.79
C ALA A 63 -10.60 8.77 -2.10
N VAL A 64 -9.76 9.80 -2.13
CA VAL A 64 -8.47 9.79 -1.41
C VAL A 64 -8.70 9.70 0.09
N GLY A 65 -9.65 10.47 0.63
CA GLY A 65 -10.02 10.45 2.04
C GLY A 65 -10.50 9.08 2.51
N ALA A 66 -11.31 8.39 1.70
CA ALA A 66 -11.77 7.04 1.97
C ALA A 66 -10.60 6.04 2.00
N LEU A 67 -9.64 6.14 1.09
CA LEU A 67 -8.45 5.29 1.09
C LEU A 67 -7.55 5.56 2.30
N VAL A 68 -7.33 6.82 2.66
CA VAL A 68 -6.59 7.20 3.87
C VAL A 68 -7.28 6.67 5.12
N ALA A 69 -8.61 6.79 5.20
CA ALA A 69 -9.40 6.30 6.33
C ALA A 69 -9.33 4.77 6.44
N LEU A 70 -9.51 4.05 5.31
CA LEU A 70 -9.37 2.60 5.23
C LEU A 70 -7.96 2.16 5.70
N TRP A 71 -6.93 2.85 5.23
CA TRP A 71 -5.55 2.56 5.60
C TRP A 71 -5.28 2.80 7.08
N GLY A 72 -5.68 3.97 7.59
CA GLY A 72 -5.50 4.36 8.98
C GLY A 72 -6.28 3.46 9.95
N ALA A 73 -7.43 2.94 9.52
CA ALA A 73 -8.24 2.04 10.32
C ALA A 73 -7.62 0.64 10.45
N PHE A 74 -7.06 0.09 9.36
CA PHE A 74 -6.77 -1.35 9.27
C PHE A 74 -5.33 -1.74 8.90
N ALA A 75 -4.58 -0.86 8.21
CA ALA A 75 -3.28 -1.19 7.62
C ALA A 75 -2.11 -0.37 8.22
N ALA A 76 -2.38 0.70 8.96
CA ALA A 76 -1.35 1.48 9.63
C ALA A 76 -0.65 0.70 10.77
N PRO A 77 0.62 1.02 11.12
CA PRO A 77 1.31 0.40 12.27
C PRO A 77 0.57 0.59 13.60
N LYS A 78 -0.17 1.70 13.71
CA LYS A 78 -1.05 2.01 14.84
C LYS A 78 -2.54 1.93 14.44
N ALA A 79 -2.87 0.99 13.55
CA ALA A 79 -4.23 0.76 13.09
C ALA A 79 -5.18 0.63 14.28
N ARG A 80 -6.34 1.31 14.19
CA ARG A 80 -7.35 1.29 15.25
C ARG A 80 -7.96 -0.11 15.43
N VAL A 81 -8.11 -0.83 14.33
CA VAL A 81 -8.62 -2.20 14.29
C VAL A 81 -7.50 -3.10 13.81
N PRO A 82 -6.79 -3.81 14.72
CA PRO A 82 -5.72 -4.70 14.32
C PRO A 82 -6.31 -5.90 13.56
N LEU A 83 -5.84 -6.13 12.35
CA LEU A 83 -6.23 -7.28 11.54
C LEU A 83 -5.16 -8.38 11.58
N PRO A 84 -5.53 -9.65 11.42
CA PRO A 84 -4.57 -10.69 11.09
C PRO A 84 -3.90 -10.37 9.74
N VAL A 85 -2.74 -10.98 9.47
CA VAL A 85 -1.95 -10.74 8.25
C VAL A 85 -2.80 -10.81 6.98
N ALA A 86 -3.69 -11.82 6.88
CA ALA A 86 -4.60 -11.98 5.75
C ALA A 86 -5.56 -10.79 5.57
N GLY A 87 -6.06 -10.23 6.68
CA GLY A 87 -6.93 -9.05 6.66
C GLY A 87 -6.19 -7.80 6.19
N THR A 88 -4.96 -7.58 6.66
CA THR A 88 -4.13 -6.46 6.15
C THR A 88 -3.83 -6.61 4.66
N VAL A 89 -3.54 -7.83 4.18
CA VAL A 89 -3.34 -8.10 2.74
C VAL A 89 -4.60 -7.81 1.94
N ALA A 90 -5.77 -8.20 2.44
CA ALA A 90 -7.05 -7.89 1.79
C ALA A 90 -7.28 -6.38 1.66
N VAL A 91 -6.98 -5.59 2.71
CA VAL A 91 -7.07 -4.13 2.66
C VAL A 91 -6.12 -3.54 1.62
N LYS A 92 -4.88 -4.03 1.55
CA LYS A 92 -3.93 -3.60 0.51
C LYS A 92 -4.41 -3.96 -0.90
N ALA A 93 -4.99 -5.15 -1.08
CA ALA A 93 -5.54 -5.59 -2.35
C ALA A 93 -6.71 -4.69 -2.81
N VAL A 94 -7.58 -4.29 -1.89
CA VAL A 94 -8.66 -3.32 -2.18
C VAL A 94 -8.08 -1.96 -2.56
N ALA A 95 -7.11 -1.44 -1.81
CA ALA A 95 -6.53 -0.12 -2.07
C ALA A 95 -5.75 -0.07 -3.41
N PHE A 96 -4.91 -1.08 -3.67
CA PHE A 96 -4.21 -1.18 -4.95
C PHE A 96 -5.17 -1.51 -6.11
N GLY A 97 -6.23 -2.29 -5.87
CA GLY A 97 -7.28 -2.53 -6.83
C GLY A 97 -7.97 -1.23 -7.25
N ALA A 98 -8.25 -0.32 -6.31
CA ALA A 98 -8.78 1.00 -6.61
C ALA A 98 -7.82 1.84 -7.48
N GLY A 99 -6.52 1.82 -7.18
CA GLY A 99 -5.50 2.49 -8.00
C GLY A 99 -5.39 1.93 -9.42
N ALA A 100 -5.45 0.60 -9.57
CA ALA A 100 -5.47 -0.06 -10.88
C ALA A 100 -6.75 0.28 -11.66
N TRP A 101 -7.91 0.30 -10.98
CA TRP A 101 -9.18 0.65 -11.59
C TRP A 101 -9.24 2.11 -12.02
N ALA A 102 -8.64 3.02 -11.24
CA ALA A 102 -8.47 4.42 -11.60
C ALA A 102 -7.66 4.57 -12.91
N LEU A 103 -6.53 3.87 -13.04
CA LEU A 103 -5.75 3.86 -14.30
C LEU A 103 -6.53 3.27 -15.47
N TRP A 104 -7.34 2.24 -15.23
CA TRP A 104 -8.22 1.69 -16.26
C TRP A 104 -9.26 2.71 -16.72
N GLY A 105 -9.87 3.43 -15.78
CA GLY A 105 -10.83 4.51 -16.07
C GLY A 105 -10.22 5.68 -16.83
N LEU A 106 -8.92 5.93 -16.67
CA LEU A 106 -8.14 6.90 -17.45
C LEU A 106 -7.79 6.41 -18.86
N GLY A 107 -8.20 5.21 -19.26
CA GLY A 107 -7.85 4.63 -20.55
C GLY A 107 -6.40 4.16 -20.66
N LEU A 108 -5.74 3.87 -19.54
CA LEU A 108 -4.35 3.41 -19.47
C LEU A 108 -4.26 1.92 -19.05
N PRO A 109 -4.79 0.96 -19.85
CA PRO A 109 -4.91 -0.45 -19.44
C PRO A 109 -3.56 -1.12 -19.20
N ALA A 110 -2.53 -0.80 -20.00
CA ALA A 110 -1.19 -1.34 -19.82
C ALA A 110 -0.58 -0.90 -18.48
N ALA A 111 -0.77 0.37 -18.09
CA ALA A 111 -0.32 0.89 -16.80
C ALA A 111 -1.11 0.27 -15.64
N ALA A 112 -2.43 0.08 -15.79
CA ALA A 112 -3.27 -0.57 -14.80
C ALA A 112 -2.81 -2.01 -14.50
N ILE A 113 -2.55 -2.80 -15.55
CA ILE A 113 -2.05 -4.18 -15.43
C ILE A 113 -0.66 -4.18 -14.80
N ALA A 114 0.26 -3.35 -15.28
CA ALA A 114 1.62 -3.26 -14.72
C ALA A 114 1.59 -2.90 -13.23
N PHE A 115 0.79 -1.92 -12.84
CA PHE A 115 0.62 -1.52 -11.45
C PHE A 115 0.04 -2.65 -10.59
N ALA A 116 -1.03 -3.32 -11.06
CA ALA A 116 -1.64 -4.43 -10.34
C ALA A 116 -0.66 -5.60 -10.14
N VAL A 117 0.11 -5.96 -11.17
CA VAL A 117 1.13 -7.03 -11.11
C VAL A 117 2.25 -6.64 -10.15
N LEU A 118 2.77 -5.41 -10.24
CA LEU A 118 3.83 -4.93 -9.33
C LEU A 118 3.35 -4.92 -7.87
N ALA A 119 2.14 -4.43 -7.61
CA ALA A 119 1.53 -4.42 -6.28
C ALA A 119 1.32 -5.83 -5.72
N ALA A 120 0.85 -6.76 -6.56
CA ALA A 120 0.67 -8.16 -6.18
C ALA A 120 2.01 -8.84 -5.89
N ALA A 121 3.02 -8.70 -6.76
CA ALA A 121 4.34 -9.29 -6.58
C ALA A 121 5.04 -8.76 -5.31
N ASN A 122 5.01 -7.45 -5.10
CA ASN A 122 5.55 -6.80 -3.90
C ASN A 122 4.86 -7.30 -2.62
N THR A 123 3.53 -7.43 -2.64
CA THR A 123 2.77 -7.92 -1.48
C THR A 123 3.02 -9.40 -1.22
N ALA A 124 3.12 -10.21 -2.28
CA ALA A 124 3.39 -11.64 -2.22
C ALA A 124 4.79 -11.94 -1.66
N ALA A 125 5.81 -11.17 -2.06
CA ALA A 125 7.16 -11.30 -1.51
C ALA A 125 7.13 -11.16 0.03
N VAL A 126 6.50 -10.09 0.53
CA VAL A 126 6.39 -9.84 1.97
C VAL A 126 5.62 -10.95 2.70
N THR A 127 4.55 -11.49 2.12
CA THR A 127 3.76 -12.55 2.75
C THR A 127 4.48 -13.89 2.76
N TYR A 128 5.19 -14.22 1.69
CA TYR A 128 5.93 -15.48 1.59
C TYR A 128 7.13 -15.51 2.54
N PHE A 129 7.93 -14.45 2.62
CA PHE A 129 9.08 -14.38 3.53
C PHE A 129 8.69 -14.27 5.01
N ARG A 130 7.45 -13.86 5.32
CA ARG A 130 6.92 -13.78 6.69
C ARG A 130 6.28 -15.08 7.18
N ARG A 131 6.05 -16.08 6.33
CA ARG A 131 5.63 -17.41 6.82
C ARG A 131 6.77 -17.97 7.68
N PRO A 132 6.52 -18.31 8.96
CA PRO A 132 7.44 -19.21 9.65
C PRO A 132 7.54 -20.45 8.77
N ARG A 133 8.77 -20.86 8.44
CA ARG A 133 8.98 -22.23 7.97
C ARG A 133 8.57 -23.11 9.15
N GLY A 134 7.34 -23.64 9.15
CA GLY A 134 6.94 -24.68 10.12
C GLY A 134 7.88 -25.86 9.92
N ALA A 135 8.61 -26.27 10.96
CA ALA A 135 8.14 -27.09 12.09
C ALA A 135 7.95 -28.54 11.64
#